data_AF-A0A151Z2U5-F1
#
_entry.id   AF-A0A151Z2U5-F1
#
_cell.length_a   1.000
_cell.length_b   1.000
_cell.length_c   1.000
_cell.angle_alpha   90.00
_cell.angle_beta   90.00
_cell.angle_gamma   90.00
#
_symmetry.space_group_name_H-M   'P 1'
#
loop_
_entity.id
_entity.type
_entity.pdbx_description
1 polymer ?
#
loop_
_entity_poly.entity_id
_entity_poly.type
_entity_poly.pdbx_seq_one_letter_code
_entity_poly.pdbx_strand_id
1 'polypeptide(L)'
;MGDPVDISQFPKILANMGSTNEEVLTDAVTSIRKILSPAPQNDRIDLVIRSGLIPRLHYLLQFGTPKQALESSWALTNALGTTEHTNFIVENGILHTFIVLLNSPDLELAEKCLWGIGNISGDSEQMRDFALSLNVTDAIVQLSQKSCPDNLIRIIAWNIGNLLRDKSPDIKYGKRFLPVLLRLIKVDHLPTSDELFIDTLYSFTYVSKHSECVEEICFEFQNIGTLRKLISFLDYRPTQLPTLRVLGNLLAESNSFVAAILDFGLDFLLHFLVVFLGYKKQIYILDSLWILSNITAKYEKIVQRVIDFMVFQKVFDFCVLGSHKVRKEALYVVTNTLITATPQQVEYLVSIDLAKLLGVSLDYVIQNEDIHNNFFRSLKAVFTKPEGDQLVQICDNFHTHGWNDHFEKLLNAKVDDFSSKIIKETFYIYTEGHKQPTISSDNIIIGLTNFHI
;
A
#
# COMPACT_ATOMS: atom_id res chain seq x y z
N MET A 1 34.22 9.13 8.39
CA MET A 1 34.67 7.95 9.17
C MET A 1 36.14 8.16 9.48
N GLY A 2 36.54 8.09 10.76
CA GLY A 2 37.95 8.18 11.16
C GLY A 2 38.62 6.81 11.12
N ASP A 3 39.94 6.77 11.25
CA ASP A 3 40.74 5.54 11.20
C ASP A 3 40.24 4.47 12.18
N PRO A 4 40.27 3.18 11.78
CA PRO A 4 39.88 2.08 12.66
C PRO A 4 40.77 2.04 13.89
N VAL A 5 40.16 1.90 15.06
CA VAL A 5 40.89 1.74 16.33
C VAL A 5 41.43 0.32 16.41
N ASP A 6 42.73 0.18 16.67
CA ASP A 6 43.35 -1.10 16.96
C ASP A 6 42.80 -1.67 18.27
N ILE A 7 42.20 -2.86 18.20
CA ILE A 7 41.56 -3.53 19.35
C ILE A 7 42.57 -3.85 20.46
N SER A 8 43.86 -3.93 20.14
CA SER A 8 44.94 -4.07 21.14
C SER A 8 44.94 -2.94 22.18
N GLN A 9 44.40 -1.78 21.84
CA GLN A 9 44.32 -0.61 22.71
C GLN A 9 43.13 -0.65 23.68
N PHE A 10 42.23 -1.63 23.56
CA PHE A 10 41.00 -1.72 24.36
C PHE A 10 41.24 -1.66 25.88
N PRO A 11 42.24 -2.34 26.48
CA PRO A 11 42.48 -2.24 27.92
C PRO A 11 42.80 -0.81 28.39
N LYS A 12 43.55 -0.05 27.58
CA LYS A 12 43.86 1.36 27.87
C LYS A 12 42.62 2.24 27.73
N ILE A 13 41.82 2.01 26.69
CA ILE A 13 40.56 2.73 26.47
C ILE A 13 39.59 2.48 27.63
N LEU A 14 39.46 1.23 28.08
CA LEU A 14 38.63 0.84 29.21
C LEU A 14 39.07 1.56 30.50
N ALA A 15 40.36 1.63 30.78
CA ALA A 15 40.87 2.40 31.92
C ALA A 15 40.52 3.90 31.80
N ASN A 16 40.64 4.47 30.60
CA ASN A 16 40.34 5.88 30.36
C ASN A 16 38.84 6.21 30.48
N MET A 17 37.93 5.24 30.32
CA MET A 17 36.48 5.44 30.55
C MET A 17 36.13 5.79 32.01
N GLY A 18 37.04 5.50 32.94
CA GLY A 18 36.97 5.90 34.36
C GLY A 18 37.66 7.23 34.70
N SER A 19 38.26 7.90 33.71
CA SER A 19 38.98 9.16 33.92
C SER A 19 38.04 10.30 34.35
N THR A 20 38.53 11.18 35.22
CA THR A 20 37.89 12.46 35.56
C THR A 20 38.34 13.61 34.66
N ASN A 21 39.40 13.41 33.87
CA ASN A 21 39.82 14.37 32.85
C ASN A 21 38.88 14.28 31.64
N GLU A 22 38.23 15.39 31.32
CA GLU A 22 37.20 15.48 30.27
C GLU A 22 37.72 15.10 28.88
N GLU A 23 38.93 15.56 28.51
CA GLU A 23 39.53 15.28 27.21
C GLU A 23 39.84 13.79 27.06
N VAL A 24 40.50 13.21 28.07
CA VAL A 24 40.82 11.78 28.12
C VAL A 24 39.56 10.92 28.06
N LEU A 25 38.51 11.31 28.79
CA LEU A 25 37.23 10.60 28.79
C LEU A 25 36.53 10.72 27.43
N THR A 26 36.55 11.90 26.82
CA THR A 26 35.96 12.15 25.50
C THR A 26 36.65 11.31 24.43
N ASP A 27 37.97 11.25 24.44
CA ASP A 27 38.75 10.41 23.53
C ASP A 27 38.47 8.92 23.74
N ALA A 28 38.28 8.50 24.99
CA ALA A 28 37.92 7.12 25.32
C ALA A 28 36.54 6.76 24.75
N VAL A 29 35.51 7.57 24.98
CA VAL A 29 34.15 7.35 24.45
C VAL A 29 34.16 7.33 22.93
N THR A 30 34.88 8.27 22.31
CA THR A 30 35.06 8.33 20.84
C THR A 30 35.71 7.05 20.33
N SER A 31 36.69 6.52 21.05
CA SER A 31 37.38 5.27 20.69
C SER A 31 36.45 4.05 20.82
N ILE A 32 35.62 3.99 21.87
CA ILE A 32 34.59 2.95 22.02
C ILE A 32 33.61 2.98 20.85
N ARG A 33 33.09 4.16 20.48
CA ARG A 33 32.23 4.30 19.29
C ARG A 33 32.91 3.78 18.03
N LYS A 34 34.18 4.15 17.81
CA LYS A 34 34.96 3.69 16.63
C LYS A 34 35.18 2.18 16.62
N ILE A 35 35.38 1.55 17.78
CA ILE A 35 35.49 0.08 17.89
C ILE A 35 34.20 -0.59 17.40
N LEU A 36 33.04 0.00 17.74
CA LEU A 36 31.70 -0.46 17.37
C LEU A 36 31.25 -0.04 15.96
N SER A 37 32.01 0.81 15.24
CA SER A 37 31.57 1.38 13.95
C SER A 37 31.68 0.47 12.71
N PRO A 38 32.63 -0.49 12.60
CA PRO A 38 32.62 -1.45 11.49
C PRO A 38 31.36 -2.31 11.50
N ALA A 39 30.93 -2.80 10.32
CA ALA A 39 29.79 -3.71 10.18
C ALA A 39 29.79 -4.79 11.27
N PRO A 40 28.61 -5.15 11.84
CA PRO A 40 28.48 -5.74 13.16
C PRO A 40 29.37 -6.98 13.31
N GLN A 41 30.44 -6.81 14.07
CA GLN A 41 31.19 -7.92 14.64
C GLN A 41 30.63 -8.11 16.04
N ASN A 42 29.70 -9.06 16.20
CA ASN A 42 29.04 -9.35 17.48
C ASN A 42 30.06 -9.49 18.62
N ASP A 43 31.22 -10.08 18.36
CA ASP A 43 32.33 -10.19 19.32
C ASP A 43 32.76 -8.85 19.97
N ARG A 44 32.71 -7.74 19.22
CA ARG A 44 33.07 -6.41 19.73
C ARG A 44 31.96 -5.80 20.57
N ILE A 45 30.71 -6.03 20.17
CA ILE A 45 29.54 -5.61 20.96
C ILE A 45 29.53 -6.37 22.28
N ASP A 46 29.71 -7.69 22.22
CA ASP A 46 29.87 -8.58 23.37
C ASP A 46 31.04 -8.17 24.28
N LEU A 47 32.15 -7.72 23.71
CA LEU A 47 33.29 -7.21 24.47
C LEU A 47 32.91 -5.96 25.27
N VAL A 48 32.24 -4.99 24.63
CA VAL A 48 31.79 -3.74 25.28
C VAL A 48 30.76 -4.04 26.38
N ILE A 49 29.79 -4.93 26.10
CA ILE A 49 28.77 -5.35 27.06
C ILE A 49 29.41 -6.05 28.27
N ARG A 50 30.25 -7.07 28.04
CA ARG A 50 30.93 -7.83 29.12
C ARG A 50 31.89 -6.98 29.93
N SER A 51 32.42 -5.90 29.35
CA SER A 51 33.29 -4.95 30.05
C SER A 51 32.53 -3.95 30.93
N GLY A 52 31.19 -4.05 31.03
CA GLY A 52 30.37 -3.17 31.87
C GLY A 52 30.27 -1.73 31.36
N LEU A 53 30.54 -1.50 30.07
CA LEU A 53 30.59 -0.14 29.50
C LEU A 53 29.20 0.43 29.20
N ILE A 54 28.16 -0.40 29.03
CA ILE A 54 26.81 0.08 28.69
C ILE A 54 26.25 1.04 29.76
N PRO A 55 26.23 0.73 31.07
CA PRO A 55 25.80 1.69 32.09
C PRO A 55 26.66 2.96 32.11
N ARG A 56 27.97 2.85 31.82
CA ARG A 56 28.86 4.01 31.77
C ARG A 56 28.54 4.93 30.60
N LEU A 57 28.33 4.37 29.41
CA LEU A 57 27.90 5.12 28.22
C LEU A 57 26.54 5.77 28.45
N HIS A 58 25.61 5.06 29.11
CA HIS A 58 24.30 5.61 29.46
C HIS A 58 24.40 6.78 30.46
N TYR A 59 25.27 6.67 31.46
CA TYR A 59 25.56 7.78 32.37
C TYR A 59 26.09 9.01 31.61
N LEU A 60 27.03 8.82 30.69
CA LEU A 60 27.62 9.91 29.90
C LEU A 60 26.64 10.51 28.90
N LEU A 61 25.68 9.71 28.41
CA LEU A 61 24.56 10.20 27.61
C LEU A 61 23.67 11.18 28.38
N GLN A 62 23.46 10.96 29.68
CA GLN A 62 22.58 11.79 30.52
C GLN A 62 23.31 12.98 31.17
N PHE A 63 24.55 12.78 31.61
CA PHE A 63 25.27 13.71 32.49
C PHE A 63 26.65 14.13 31.97
N GLY A 64 27.06 13.64 30.80
CA GLY A 64 28.32 14.04 30.18
C GLY A 64 28.25 15.40 29.50
N THR A 65 29.38 15.85 28.97
CA THR A 65 29.42 17.04 28.10
C THR A 65 28.68 16.77 26.78
N PRO A 66 28.27 17.80 26.01
CA PRO A 66 27.57 17.59 24.74
C PRO A 66 28.29 16.61 23.79
N LYS A 67 29.62 16.73 23.70
CA LYS A 67 30.45 15.82 22.90
C LYS A 67 30.44 14.40 23.44
N GLN A 68 30.52 14.22 24.76
CA GLN A 68 30.43 12.90 25.39
C GLN A 68 29.06 12.26 25.19
N ALA A 69 27.98 13.04 25.30
CA ALA A 69 26.62 12.56 25.08
C ALA A 69 26.40 12.13 23.62
N LEU A 70 26.91 12.90 22.66
CA LEU A 70 26.85 12.57 21.24
C LEU A 70 27.64 11.30 20.90
N GLU A 71 28.88 11.19 21.37
CA GLU A 71 29.69 9.98 21.14
C GLU A 71 29.10 8.75 21.85
N SER A 72 28.49 8.94 23.03
CA SER A 72 27.81 7.87 23.77
C SER A 72 26.53 7.42 23.09
N SER A 73 25.69 8.33 22.58
CA SER A 73 24.46 7.96 21.86
C SER A 73 24.78 7.15 20.60
N TRP A 74 25.84 7.52 19.89
CA TRP A 74 26.29 6.80 18.70
C TRP A 74 26.91 5.44 19.06
N ALA A 75 27.72 5.36 20.12
CA ALA A 75 28.23 4.08 20.61
C ALA A 75 27.10 3.11 20.99
N LEU A 76 26.10 3.60 21.74
CA LEU A 76 24.94 2.80 22.15
C LEU A 76 24.08 2.37 20.94
N THR A 77 23.93 3.24 19.94
CA THR A 77 23.21 2.90 18.70
C THR A 77 23.93 1.79 17.92
N ASN A 78 25.27 1.84 17.86
CA ASN A 78 26.07 0.80 17.20
C ASN A 78 26.10 -0.51 18.00
N ALA A 79 25.74 -0.50 19.28
CA ALA A 79 25.62 -1.70 20.10
C ALA A 79 24.31 -2.48 19.85
N LEU A 80 23.38 -1.96 19.05
CA LEU A 80 22.11 -2.61 18.67
C LEU A 80 22.34 -3.63 17.53
N GLY A 81 23.07 -4.71 17.84
CA GLY A 81 23.50 -5.71 16.85
C GLY A 81 22.51 -6.86 16.64
N THR A 82 22.29 -7.67 17.67
CA THR A 82 21.34 -8.79 17.66
C THR A 82 20.15 -8.46 18.57
N THR A 83 19.08 -9.26 18.49
CA THR A 83 17.93 -9.10 19.38
C THR A 83 18.32 -9.20 20.87
N GLU A 84 19.30 -10.03 21.24
CA GLU A 84 19.82 -10.10 22.62
C GLU A 84 20.53 -8.79 23.03
N HIS A 85 21.36 -8.23 22.15
CA HIS A 85 21.98 -6.93 22.39
C HIS A 85 20.93 -5.81 22.54
N THR A 86 19.92 -5.80 21.65
CA THR A 86 18.81 -4.85 21.71
C THR A 86 18.05 -4.97 23.02
N ASN A 87 17.70 -6.18 23.45
CA ASN A 87 17.06 -6.42 24.75
C ASN A 87 17.90 -5.86 25.90
N PHE A 88 19.20 -6.18 25.93
CA PHE A 88 20.09 -5.68 26.99
C PHE A 88 20.13 -4.14 27.05
N ILE A 89 20.20 -3.47 25.89
CA ILE A 89 20.17 -2.00 25.81
C ILE A 89 18.83 -1.45 26.35
N VAL A 90 17.72 -2.07 25.97
CA VAL A 90 16.37 -1.67 26.41
C VAL A 90 16.16 -1.89 27.91
N GLU A 91 16.60 -3.02 28.45
CA GLU A 91 16.55 -3.35 29.88
C GLU A 91 17.37 -2.38 30.75
N ASN A 92 18.44 -1.80 30.19
CA ASN A 92 19.21 -0.75 30.85
C ASN A 92 18.54 0.64 30.79
N GLY A 93 17.31 0.76 30.29
CA GLY A 93 16.54 2.01 30.28
C GLY A 93 17.01 3.04 29.23
N ILE A 94 17.83 2.61 28.27
CA ILE A 94 18.41 3.50 27.25
C ILE A 94 17.35 3.98 26.27
N LEU A 95 16.36 3.15 25.92
CA LEU A 95 15.25 3.54 25.04
C LEU A 95 14.49 4.76 25.58
N HIS A 96 14.14 4.76 26.87
CA HIS A 96 13.49 5.90 27.51
C HIS A 96 14.38 7.16 27.40
N THR A 97 15.69 7.01 27.59
CA THR A 97 16.63 8.14 27.49
C THR A 97 16.73 8.67 26.06
N PHE A 98 16.79 7.80 25.05
CA PHE A 98 16.75 8.21 23.65
C PHE A 98 15.48 9.00 23.33
N ILE A 99 14.31 8.54 23.79
CA ILE A 99 13.02 9.22 23.57
C ILE A 99 13.05 10.64 24.18
N VAL A 100 13.52 10.78 25.43
CA VAL A 100 13.65 12.08 26.09
C VAL A 100 14.59 13.02 25.32
N LEU A 101 15.71 12.49 24.80
CA LEU A 101 16.71 13.27 24.09
C LEU A 101 16.31 13.72 22.68
N LEU A 102 15.18 13.23 22.12
CA LEU A 102 14.60 13.81 20.90
C LEU A 102 14.21 15.29 21.08
N ASN A 103 13.94 15.70 22.31
CA ASN A 103 13.66 17.09 22.65
C ASN A 103 14.92 17.97 22.80
N SER A 104 16.12 17.40 22.70
CA SER A 104 17.39 18.14 22.75
C SER A 104 17.41 19.32 21.76
N PRO A 105 18.01 20.47 22.12
CA PRO A 105 18.29 21.55 21.17
C PRO A 105 19.38 21.14 20.16
N ASP A 106 20.23 20.17 20.51
CA ASP A 106 21.22 19.58 19.62
C ASP A 106 20.56 18.54 18.70
N LEU A 107 20.38 18.92 17.44
CA LEU A 107 19.77 18.06 16.42
C LEU A 107 20.66 16.87 16.04
N GLU A 108 21.98 16.97 16.18
CA GLU A 108 22.87 15.84 15.90
C GLU A 108 22.70 14.75 16.96
N LEU A 109 22.59 15.16 18.23
CA LEU A 109 22.27 14.24 19.33
C LEU A 109 20.88 13.61 19.16
N ALA A 110 19.86 14.42 18.82
CA ALA A 110 18.51 13.92 18.57
C ALA A 110 18.49 12.93 17.40
N GLU A 111 19.26 13.19 16.34
CA GLU A 111 19.41 12.30 15.19
C GLU A 111 19.97 10.93 15.58
N LYS A 112 21.06 10.88 16.36
CA LYS A 112 21.65 9.61 16.81
C LYS A 112 20.70 8.84 17.72
N CYS A 113 20.03 9.52 18.63
CA CYS A 113 19.01 8.89 19.49
C CYS A 113 17.86 8.32 18.65
N LEU A 114 17.37 9.07 17.66
CA LEU A 114 16.28 8.64 16.78
C LEU A 114 16.71 7.45 15.90
N TRP A 115 17.95 7.42 15.45
CA TRP A 115 18.48 6.26 14.72
C TRP A 115 18.51 5.00 15.61
N GLY A 116 18.93 5.12 16.86
CA GLY A 116 18.85 4.05 17.85
C GLY A 116 17.42 3.57 18.12
N ILE A 117 16.46 4.49 18.25
CA ILE A 117 15.03 4.15 18.38
C ILE A 117 14.53 3.37 17.16
N GLY A 118 14.95 3.75 15.96
CA GLY A 118 14.55 3.08 14.73
C GLY A 118 15.11 1.66 14.63
N ASN A 119 16.36 1.44 15.07
CA ASN A 119 16.94 0.09 15.18
C ASN A 119 16.18 -0.77 16.21
N ILE A 120 15.84 -0.21 17.38
CA ILE A 120 15.07 -0.92 18.42
C ILE A 120 13.67 -1.27 17.91
N SER A 121 12.92 -0.30 17.41
CA SER A 121 11.55 -0.52 16.92
C SER A 121 11.50 -1.39 15.66
N GLY A 122 12.58 -1.43 14.88
CA GLY A 122 12.72 -2.29 13.70
C GLY A 122 13.09 -3.74 14.00
N ASP A 123 13.53 -4.07 15.22
CA ASP A 123 14.01 -5.40 15.62
C ASP A 123 12.87 -6.42 15.76
N SER A 124 11.78 -6.07 16.46
CA SER A 124 10.64 -6.97 16.68
C SER A 124 9.34 -6.22 16.99
N GLU A 125 8.18 -6.88 16.78
CA GLU A 125 6.85 -6.35 17.16
C GLU A 125 6.82 -5.94 18.66
N GLN A 126 7.48 -6.72 19.52
CA GLN A 126 7.54 -6.47 20.96
C GLN A 126 8.30 -5.17 21.28
N MET A 127 9.44 -4.95 20.64
CA MET A 127 10.24 -3.73 20.84
C MET A 127 9.55 -2.49 20.27
N ARG A 128 8.91 -2.64 19.11
CA ARG A 128 8.06 -1.60 18.51
C ARG A 128 6.95 -1.18 19.47
N ASP A 129 6.19 -2.15 19.99
CA ASP A 129 5.05 -1.89 20.87
C ASP A 129 5.50 -1.31 22.21
N PHE A 130 6.65 -1.76 22.73
CA PHE A 130 7.25 -1.16 23.91
C PHE A 130 7.64 0.31 23.68
N ALA A 131 8.30 0.63 22.56
CA ALA A 131 8.61 2.02 22.20
C ALA A 131 7.34 2.89 22.08
N LEU A 132 6.29 2.36 21.46
CA LEU A 132 4.97 3.02 21.37
C LEU A 132 4.35 3.25 22.75
N SER A 133 4.51 2.32 23.70
CA SER A 133 4.03 2.47 25.08
C SER A 133 4.76 3.58 25.86
N LEU A 134 5.98 3.93 25.44
CA LEU A 134 6.79 4.99 26.03
C LEU A 134 6.58 6.37 25.37
N ASN A 135 5.47 6.56 24.65
CA ASN A 135 5.12 7.82 23.97
C ASN A 135 6.15 8.31 22.94
N VAL A 136 6.89 7.40 22.30
CA VAL A 136 7.82 7.75 21.21
C VAL A 136 7.16 8.54 20.08
N THR A 137 5.87 8.27 19.83
CA THR A 137 5.07 8.96 18.82
C THR A 137 5.03 10.48 19.04
N ASP A 138 4.72 10.93 20.25
CA ASP A 138 4.65 12.37 20.54
C ASP A 138 6.04 13.02 20.47
N ALA A 139 7.07 12.32 20.91
CA ALA A 139 8.45 12.81 20.83
C ALA A 139 8.91 13.00 19.37
N ILE A 140 8.62 12.06 18.48
CA ILE A 140 8.92 12.18 17.04
C ILE A 140 8.09 13.30 16.40
N VAL A 141 6.81 13.44 16.76
CA VAL A 141 5.97 14.53 16.24
C VAL A 141 6.52 15.89 16.67
N GLN A 142 6.93 16.06 17.93
CA GLN A 142 7.56 17.29 18.41
C GLN A 142 8.88 17.58 17.70
N LEU A 143 9.74 16.57 17.54
CA LEU A 143 11.00 16.71 16.78
C LEU A 143 10.74 17.15 15.33
N SER A 144 9.73 16.58 14.66
CA SER A 144 9.36 16.91 13.28
C SER A 144 8.81 18.33 13.07
N GLN A 145 8.55 19.08 14.15
CA GLN A 145 8.16 20.49 14.09
C GLN A 145 9.37 21.43 14.06
N LYS A 146 10.57 20.94 14.38
CA LYS A 146 11.81 21.71 14.28
C LYS A 146 12.26 21.82 12.82
N SER A 147 13.10 22.81 12.52
CA SER A 147 13.81 22.89 11.22
C SER A 147 14.87 21.79 11.16
N CYS A 148 14.52 20.67 10.56
CA CYS A 148 15.36 19.47 10.53
C CYS A 148 16.18 19.41 9.22
N PRO A 149 17.47 19.03 9.28
CA PRO A 149 18.25 18.76 8.09
C PRO A 149 17.72 17.52 7.34
N ASP A 150 18.07 17.39 6.07
CA ASP A 150 17.55 16.33 5.20
C ASP A 150 17.81 14.91 5.75
N ASN A 151 18.97 14.69 6.38
CA ASN A 151 19.28 13.40 7.00
C ASN A 151 18.32 13.06 8.16
N LEU A 152 17.98 14.06 8.98
CA LEU A 152 17.08 13.86 10.11
C LEU A 152 15.65 13.58 9.64
N ILE A 153 15.15 14.27 8.62
CA ILE A 153 13.79 13.99 8.08
C ILE A 153 13.70 12.59 7.45
N ARG A 154 14.78 12.08 6.84
CA ARG A 154 14.85 10.69 6.36
C ARG A 154 14.77 9.69 7.50
N ILE A 155 15.53 9.92 8.57
CA ILE A 155 15.49 9.07 9.77
C ILE A 155 14.12 9.14 10.46
N ILE A 156 13.45 10.29 10.46
CA ILE A 156 12.06 10.43 10.92
C ILE A 156 11.12 9.56 10.09
N ALA A 157 11.18 9.65 8.75
CA ALA A 157 10.33 8.83 7.88
C ALA A 157 10.55 7.34 8.10
N TRP A 158 11.81 6.91 8.15
CA TRP A 158 12.20 5.53 8.42
C TRP A 158 11.71 5.03 9.78
N ASN A 159 11.83 5.85 10.84
CA ASN A 159 11.30 5.52 12.17
C ASN A 159 9.78 5.35 12.17
N ILE A 160 9.05 6.27 11.53
CA ILE A 160 7.59 6.15 11.42
C ILE A 160 7.23 4.86 10.68
N GLY A 161 7.97 4.53 9.61
CA GLY A 161 7.82 3.28 8.87
C GLY A 161 7.96 2.06 9.77
N ASN A 162 9.04 1.95 10.56
CA ASN A 162 9.24 0.84 11.50
C ASN A 162 8.16 0.78 12.59
N LEU A 163 7.74 1.94 13.12
CA LEU A 163 6.72 2.02 14.16
C LEU A 163 5.33 1.62 13.66
N LEU A 164 5.06 1.72 12.35
CA LEU A 164 3.77 1.35 11.74
C LEU A 164 3.78 -0.01 11.00
N ARG A 165 4.96 -0.61 10.81
CA ARG A 165 5.16 -1.89 10.10
C ARG A 165 4.58 -3.07 10.89
N ASP A 166 4.20 -4.14 10.18
CA ASP A 166 3.76 -5.46 10.69
C ASP A 166 2.49 -5.44 11.56
N LYS A 167 1.52 -6.33 11.32
CA LYS A 167 0.19 -6.39 11.99
C LYS A 167 -0.58 -5.05 12.17
N SER A 168 -0.02 -3.93 11.70
CA SER A 168 -0.30 -2.53 12.01
C SER A 168 -0.55 -2.27 13.51
N PRO A 169 0.19 -1.36 14.17
CA PRO A 169 -0.18 -0.95 15.53
C PRO A 169 -1.55 -0.24 15.52
N ASP A 170 -2.11 0.01 16.70
CA ASP A 170 -3.35 0.78 16.86
C ASP A 170 -3.33 2.07 16.03
N ILE A 171 -4.40 2.28 15.25
CA ILE A 171 -4.53 3.40 14.32
C ILE A 171 -4.37 4.77 14.99
N LYS A 172 -4.55 4.88 16.32
CA LYS A 172 -4.27 6.11 17.06
C LYS A 172 -2.83 6.62 16.82
N TYR A 173 -1.86 5.72 16.68
CA TYR A 173 -0.47 6.09 16.39
C TYR A 173 -0.33 6.59 14.95
N GLY A 174 -0.96 5.89 14.00
CA GLY A 174 -1.01 6.30 12.59
C GLY A 174 -1.63 7.69 12.40
N LYS A 175 -2.77 7.96 13.04
CA LYS A 175 -3.42 9.28 13.06
C LYS A 175 -2.49 10.37 13.60
N ARG A 176 -1.72 10.05 14.64
CA ARG A 176 -0.79 11.00 15.23
C ARG A 176 0.41 11.33 14.32
N PHE A 177 0.87 10.37 13.52
CA PHE A 177 1.93 10.58 12.54
C PHE A 177 1.46 11.21 11.22
N LEU A 178 0.16 11.16 10.90
CA LEU A 178 -0.38 11.59 9.62
C LEU A 178 0.02 13.04 9.24
N PRO A 179 -0.08 14.05 10.14
CA PRO A 179 0.37 15.41 9.82
C PRO A 179 1.86 15.49 9.48
N VAL A 180 2.70 14.59 10.01
CA VAL A 180 4.13 14.53 9.70
C VAL A 180 4.32 13.95 8.30
N LEU A 181 3.70 12.81 8.02
CA LEU A 181 3.76 12.14 6.71
C LEU A 181 3.30 13.06 5.57
N LEU A 182 2.22 13.82 5.79
CA LEU A 182 1.70 14.81 4.84
C LEU A 182 2.67 15.96 4.56
N ARG A 183 3.50 16.35 5.53
CA ARG A 183 4.59 17.32 5.29
C ARG A 183 5.77 16.70 4.56
N LEU A 184 6.18 15.48 4.94
CA LEU A 184 7.34 14.80 4.36
C LEU A 184 7.16 14.50 2.87
N ILE A 185 5.97 14.04 2.45
CA ILE A 185 5.69 13.76 1.03
C ILE A 185 5.71 15.03 0.15
N LYS A 186 5.57 16.21 0.76
CA LYS A 186 5.58 17.53 0.10
C LYS A 186 6.96 18.20 0.08
N VAL A 187 8.02 17.55 0.55
CA VAL A 187 9.38 18.09 0.46
C VAL A 187 9.80 18.23 -1.01
N ASP A 188 9.98 19.45 -1.52
CA ASP A 188 10.13 19.69 -2.98
C ASP A 188 11.58 19.84 -3.45
N HIS A 189 12.54 20.10 -2.55
CA HIS A 189 13.95 20.23 -2.92
C HIS A 189 14.66 18.88 -3.12
N LEU A 190 14.02 17.77 -2.73
CA LEU A 190 14.55 16.41 -2.90
C LEU A 190 13.94 15.73 -4.14
N PRO A 191 14.72 14.95 -4.90
CA PRO A 191 14.20 14.20 -6.05
C PRO A 191 13.24 13.10 -5.59
N THR A 192 12.25 12.74 -6.41
CA THR A 192 11.29 11.67 -6.10
C THR A 192 11.92 10.30 -5.85
N SER A 193 13.17 10.10 -6.27
CA SER A 193 13.97 8.91 -6.01
C SER A 193 14.66 8.86 -4.65
N ASP A 194 14.56 9.93 -3.85
CA ASP A 194 15.16 10.01 -2.51
C ASP A 194 14.52 9.00 -1.54
N GLU A 195 15.34 8.44 -0.65
CA GLU A 195 14.92 7.45 0.34
C GLU A 195 13.82 7.97 1.28
N LEU A 196 13.77 9.29 1.52
CA LEU A 196 12.70 9.94 2.27
C LEU A 196 11.31 9.50 1.80
N PHE A 197 11.10 9.50 0.48
CA PHE A 197 9.79 9.22 -0.10
C PHE A 197 9.45 7.73 -0.06
N ILE A 198 10.45 6.85 -0.12
CA ILE A 198 10.25 5.41 -0.02
C ILE A 198 9.63 5.09 1.34
N ASP A 199 10.27 5.53 2.44
CA ASP A 199 9.79 5.28 3.80
C ASP A 199 8.47 6.00 4.11
N THR A 200 8.32 7.23 3.59
CA THR A 200 7.08 7.99 3.71
C THR A 200 5.91 7.28 3.02
N LEU A 201 6.10 6.77 1.79
CA LEU A 201 5.06 6.05 1.05
C LEU A 201 4.72 4.71 1.69
N TYR A 202 5.71 3.96 2.17
CA TYR A 202 5.44 2.74 2.94
C TYR A 202 4.62 3.03 4.20
N SER A 203 4.94 4.12 4.90
CA SER A 203 4.14 4.59 6.04
C SER A 203 2.68 4.89 5.64
N PHE A 204 2.48 5.55 4.49
CA PHE A 204 1.14 5.76 3.94
C PHE A 204 0.40 4.45 3.63
N THR A 205 1.07 3.37 3.21
CA THR A 205 0.40 2.07 2.97
C THR A 205 -0.23 1.48 4.23
N TYR A 206 0.28 1.82 5.42
CA TYR A 206 -0.29 1.37 6.69
C TYR A 206 -1.49 2.22 7.08
N VAL A 207 -1.36 3.55 7.05
CA VAL A 207 -2.46 4.45 7.48
C VAL A 207 -3.62 4.49 6.49
N SER A 208 -3.37 4.37 5.19
CA SER A 208 -4.44 4.39 4.16
C SER A 208 -5.32 3.14 4.14
N LYS A 209 -5.04 2.11 4.96
CA LYS A 209 -5.96 0.98 5.18
C LYS A 209 -7.14 1.32 6.09
N HIS A 210 -7.10 2.47 6.76
CA HIS A 210 -8.09 2.87 7.74
C HIS A 210 -8.88 4.07 7.22
N SER A 211 -10.19 3.92 7.06
CA SER A 211 -11.05 4.94 6.46
C SER A 211 -10.96 6.30 7.16
N GLU A 212 -10.66 6.34 8.47
CA GLU A 212 -10.52 7.61 9.20
C GLU A 212 -9.28 8.41 8.81
N CYS A 213 -8.26 7.78 8.25
CA CYS A 213 -7.08 8.47 7.71
C CYS A 213 -7.24 8.81 6.23
N VAL A 214 -8.01 8.01 5.48
CA VAL A 214 -8.23 8.19 4.04
C VAL A 214 -8.79 9.58 3.74
N GLU A 215 -9.78 10.05 4.51
CA GLU A 215 -10.41 11.36 4.25
C GLU A 215 -9.39 12.51 4.29
N GLU A 216 -8.55 12.56 5.34
CA GLU A 216 -7.52 13.58 5.50
C GLU A 216 -6.41 13.44 4.44
N ILE A 217 -6.00 12.22 4.09
CA ILE A 217 -5.04 11.98 3.01
C ILE A 217 -5.59 12.48 1.67
N CYS A 218 -6.83 12.13 1.34
CA CYS A 218 -7.49 12.54 0.10
C CYS A 218 -7.65 14.05 0.02
N PHE A 219 -8.00 14.71 1.14
CA PHE A 219 -8.10 16.16 1.21
C PHE A 219 -6.80 16.86 0.77
N GLU A 220 -5.66 16.30 1.15
CA GLU A 220 -4.35 16.83 0.80
C GLU A 220 -3.87 16.41 -0.61
N PHE A 221 -4.18 15.17 -1.01
CA PHE A 221 -3.69 14.60 -2.26
C PHE A 221 -4.51 15.02 -3.48
N GLN A 222 -5.75 15.50 -3.30
CA GLN A 222 -6.56 16.02 -4.41
C GLN A 222 -6.05 17.36 -4.97
N ASN A 223 -5.12 18.05 -4.29
CA ASN A 223 -4.47 19.22 -4.86
C ASN A 223 -3.63 18.81 -6.09
N ILE A 224 -3.79 19.53 -7.21
CA ILE A 224 -3.14 19.18 -8.50
C ILE A 224 -1.62 19.01 -8.36
N GLY A 225 -0.94 19.84 -7.56
CA GLY A 225 0.50 19.74 -7.36
C GLY A 225 0.89 18.45 -6.63
N THR A 226 0.21 18.17 -5.50
CA THR A 226 0.42 16.94 -4.73
C THR A 226 0.05 15.70 -5.54
N LEU A 227 -1.06 15.74 -6.28
CA LEU A 227 -1.52 14.62 -7.10
C LEU A 227 -0.51 14.26 -8.19
N ARG A 228 0.01 15.27 -8.90
CA ARG A 228 1.06 15.07 -9.92
C ARG A 228 2.32 14.47 -9.31
N LYS A 229 2.73 14.95 -8.14
CA LYS A 229 3.87 14.40 -7.40
C LYS A 229 3.63 12.97 -6.95
N LEU A 230 2.41 12.65 -6.48
CA LEU A 230 2.04 11.31 -6.09
C LEU A 230 2.15 10.33 -7.27
N ILE A 231 1.65 10.72 -8.44
CA ILE A 231 1.73 9.91 -9.66
C ILE A 231 3.17 9.77 -10.15
N SER A 232 4.01 10.81 -10.05
CA SER A 232 5.42 10.73 -10.49
C SER A 232 6.28 9.80 -9.65
N PHE A 233 5.86 9.42 -8.44
CA PHE A 233 6.51 8.33 -7.71
C PHE A 233 6.39 6.97 -8.43
N LEU A 234 5.48 6.80 -9.39
CA LEU A 234 5.41 5.60 -10.22
C LEU A 234 6.57 5.50 -11.24
N ASP A 235 7.29 6.59 -11.50
CA ASP A 235 8.48 6.59 -12.38
C ASP A 235 9.68 5.86 -11.75
N TYR A 236 9.73 5.79 -10.42
CA TYR A 236 10.87 5.24 -9.69
C TYR A 236 10.56 3.90 -9.04
N ARG A 237 11.34 2.86 -9.41
CA ARG A 237 11.04 1.47 -9.07
C ARG A 237 10.84 1.20 -7.56
N PRO A 238 11.68 1.71 -6.63
CA PRO A 238 11.46 1.54 -5.20
C PRO A 238 10.16 2.15 -4.66
N THR A 239 9.64 3.21 -5.29
CA THR A 239 8.40 3.88 -4.85
C THR A 239 7.15 3.34 -5.55
N GLN A 240 7.27 2.64 -6.67
CA GLN A 240 6.12 2.12 -7.43
C GLN A 240 5.12 1.31 -6.59
N LEU A 241 5.59 0.29 -5.86
CA LEU A 241 4.70 -0.58 -5.09
C LEU A 241 3.98 0.15 -3.95
N PRO A 242 4.67 0.89 -3.07
CA PRO A 242 3.96 1.60 -2.02
C PRO A 242 3.05 2.69 -2.61
N THR A 243 3.42 3.36 -3.71
CA THR A 243 2.54 4.32 -4.39
C THR A 243 1.29 3.65 -4.97
N LEU A 244 1.40 2.52 -5.66
CA LEU A 244 0.25 1.77 -6.16
C LEU A 244 -0.68 1.38 -5.01
N ARG A 245 -0.11 0.92 -3.89
CA ARG A 245 -0.90 0.52 -2.72
C ARG A 245 -1.65 1.71 -2.10
N VAL A 246 -0.97 2.85 -1.95
CA VAL A 246 -1.61 4.09 -1.46
C VAL A 246 -2.72 4.50 -2.41
N LEU A 247 -2.45 4.61 -3.71
CA LEU A 247 -3.45 4.99 -4.70
C LEU A 247 -4.67 4.06 -4.68
N GLY A 248 -4.46 2.75 -4.66
CA GLY A 248 -5.56 1.80 -4.63
C GLY A 248 -6.41 1.91 -3.37
N ASN A 249 -5.79 2.10 -2.20
CA ASN A 249 -6.52 2.31 -0.94
C ASN A 249 -7.39 3.58 -1.02
N LEU A 250 -6.83 4.69 -1.50
CA LEU A 250 -7.57 5.96 -1.62
C LEU A 250 -8.70 5.88 -2.66
N LEU A 251 -8.45 5.25 -3.81
CA LEU A 251 -9.41 5.09 -4.90
C LEU A 251 -10.56 4.12 -4.55
N ALA A 252 -10.33 3.16 -3.67
CA ALA A 252 -11.37 2.26 -3.17
C ALA A 252 -12.40 3.02 -2.31
N GLU A 253 -11.92 3.90 -1.44
CA GLU A 253 -12.70 4.50 -0.34
C GLU A 253 -13.23 5.91 -0.65
N SER A 254 -12.55 6.69 -1.51
CA SER A 254 -12.88 8.11 -1.71
C SER A 254 -13.36 8.44 -3.13
N ASN A 255 -14.67 8.69 -3.26
CA ASN A 255 -15.26 9.15 -4.53
C ASN A 255 -14.74 10.54 -4.96
N SER A 256 -14.46 11.44 -4.00
CA SER A 256 -13.89 12.76 -4.32
C SER A 256 -12.47 12.63 -4.88
N PHE A 257 -11.67 11.69 -4.35
CA PHE A 257 -10.35 11.41 -4.90
C PHE A 257 -10.41 10.77 -6.30
N VAL A 258 -11.36 9.87 -6.56
CA VAL A 258 -11.59 9.34 -7.91
C VAL A 258 -11.96 10.47 -8.88
N ALA A 259 -12.81 11.42 -8.46
CA ALA A 259 -13.14 12.59 -9.29
C ALA A 259 -11.91 13.46 -9.58
N ALA A 260 -11.05 13.72 -8.58
CA ALA A 260 -9.80 14.45 -8.78
C ALA A 260 -8.84 13.73 -9.75
N ILE A 261 -8.75 12.40 -9.68
CA ILE A 261 -8.01 11.59 -10.64
C ILE A 261 -8.60 11.75 -12.04
N LEU A 262 -9.93 11.64 -12.20
CA LEU A 262 -10.60 11.83 -13.48
C LEU A 262 -10.27 13.19 -14.12
N ASP A 263 -10.28 14.26 -13.33
CA ASP A 263 -10.08 15.61 -13.84
C ASP A 263 -8.61 15.93 -14.18
N PHE A 264 -7.64 15.39 -13.43
CA PHE A 264 -6.25 15.88 -13.49
C PHE A 264 -5.17 14.80 -13.66
N GLY A 265 -5.47 13.53 -13.45
CA GLY A 265 -4.46 12.47 -13.31
C GLY A 265 -4.72 11.17 -14.06
N LEU A 266 -5.92 10.95 -14.61
CA LEU A 266 -6.37 9.65 -15.09
C LEU A 266 -5.48 9.09 -16.20
N ASP A 267 -5.18 9.87 -17.23
CA ASP A 267 -4.37 9.41 -18.36
C ASP A 267 -2.94 9.05 -17.92
N PHE A 268 -2.35 9.81 -16.98
CA PHE A 268 -1.04 9.49 -16.42
C PHE A 268 -1.09 8.19 -15.63
N LEU A 269 -2.10 8.03 -14.76
CA LEU A 269 -2.30 6.80 -14.00
C LEU A 269 -2.47 5.59 -14.93
N LEU A 270 -3.35 5.69 -15.94
CA LEU A 270 -3.61 4.62 -16.91
C LEU A 270 -2.36 4.21 -17.68
N HIS A 271 -1.50 5.17 -18.05
CA HIS A 271 -0.21 4.87 -18.69
C HIS A 271 0.63 3.91 -17.83
N PHE A 272 0.78 4.20 -16.54
CA PHE A 272 1.53 3.34 -15.63
C PHE A 272 0.84 1.99 -15.41
N LEU A 273 -0.49 1.97 -15.22
CA LEU A 273 -1.24 0.73 -15.02
C LEU A 273 -1.07 -0.23 -16.22
N VAL A 274 -1.15 0.27 -17.46
CA VAL A 274 -0.92 -0.54 -18.67
C VAL A 274 0.49 -1.15 -18.69
N VAL A 275 1.50 -0.35 -18.33
CA VAL A 275 2.89 -0.80 -18.21
C VAL A 275 3.02 -1.89 -17.16
N PHE A 276 2.44 -1.70 -15.97
CA PHE A 276 2.52 -2.64 -14.85
C PHE A 276 1.76 -3.94 -15.08
N LEU A 277 0.66 -3.91 -15.83
CA LEU A 277 0.03 -5.13 -16.33
C LEU A 277 1.00 -5.97 -17.17
N GLY A 278 2.08 -5.39 -17.74
CA GLY A 278 3.11 -6.10 -18.50
C GLY A 278 4.26 -6.68 -17.67
N TYR A 279 4.27 -6.45 -16.36
CA TYR A 279 5.37 -6.89 -15.51
C TYR A 279 5.29 -8.39 -15.22
N LYS A 280 6.46 -9.03 -15.08
CA LYS A 280 6.54 -10.44 -14.65
C LYS A 280 6.14 -10.65 -13.19
N LYS A 281 6.33 -9.62 -12.34
CA LYS A 281 6.02 -9.70 -10.91
C LYS A 281 4.51 -9.53 -10.71
N GLN A 282 3.85 -10.61 -10.30
CA GLN A 282 2.40 -10.69 -10.15
C GLN A 282 1.80 -9.60 -9.24
N ILE A 283 2.52 -9.13 -8.22
CA ILE A 283 2.03 -8.09 -7.31
C ILE A 283 1.68 -6.77 -8.04
N TYR A 284 2.44 -6.41 -9.07
CA TYR A 284 2.15 -5.21 -9.89
C TYR A 284 0.88 -5.40 -10.72
N ILE A 285 0.68 -6.60 -11.27
CA ILE A 285 -0.53 -6.95 -12.03
C ILE A 285 -1.75 -6.88 -11.11
N LEU A 286 -1.68 -7.51 -9.93
CA LEU A 286 -2.78 -7.56 -8.97
C LEU A 286 -3.17 -6.16 -8.49
N ASP A 287 -2.22 -5.35 -8.03
CA ASP A 287 -2.52 -3.99 -7.56
C ASP A 287 -3.04 -3.11 -8.71
N SER A 288 -2.58 -3.32 -9.95
CA SER A 288 -3.10 -2.58 -11.11
C SER A 288 -4.53 -2.97 -11.48
N LEU A 289 -4.85 -4.27 -11.49
CA LEU A 289 -6.21 -4.77 -11.75
C LEU A 289 -7.17 -4.32 -10.65
N TRP A 290 -6.73 -4.38 -9.40
CA TRP A 290 -7.51 -3.89 -8.27
C TRP A 290 -7.83 -2.39 -8.41
N ILE A 291 -6.84 -1.54 -8.72
CA ILE A 291 -7.07 -0.11 -9.00
C ILE A 291 -8.05 0.07 -10.16
N LEU A 292 -7.85 -0.63 -11.29
CA LEU A 292 -8.72 -0.56 -12.45
C LEU A 292 -10.18 -0.88 -12.09
N SER A 293 -10.39 -1.94 -11.31
CA SER A 293 -11.73 -2.37 -10.88
C SER A 293 -12.42 -1.33 -10.00
N ASN A 294 -11.66 -0.61 -9.15
CA ASN A 294 -12.21 0.42 -8.29
C ASN A 294 -12.61 1.66 -9.07
N ILE A 295 -11.79 2.09 -10.04
CA ILE A 295 -12.07 3.32 -10.81
C ILE A 295 -13.14 3.11 -11.89
N THR A 296 -13.18 1.94 -12.56
CA THR A 296 -14.21 1.66 -13.58
C THR A 296 -15.60 1.48 -12.98
N ALA A 297 -15.70 1.13 -11.70
CA ALA A 297 -16.96 1.07 -10.97
C ALA A 297 -17.64 2.45 -10.77
N LYS A 298 -16.94 3.56 -10.98
CA LYS A 298 -17.40 4.89 -10.52
C LYS A 298 -18.03 5.75 -11.59
N TYR A 299 -17.36 5.89 -12.75
CA TYR A 299 -17.79 6.84 -13.78
C TYR A 299 -17.64 6.26 -15.19
N GLU A 300 -18.67 6.43 -16.03
CA GLU A 300 -18.67 6.05 -17.44
C GLU A 300 -17.53 6.72 -18.24
N LYS A 301 -17.16 7.95 -17.86
CA LYS A 301 -16.00 8.66 -18.44
C LYS A 301 -14.69 7.91 -18.19
N ILE A 302 -14.52 7.30 -17.02
CA ILE A 302 -13.34 6.48 -16.72
C ILE A 302 -13.36 5.22 -17.57
N VAL A 303 -14.52 4.56 -17.69
CA VAL A 303 -14.68 3.39 -18.57
C VAL A 303 -14.24 3.72 -20.00
N GLN A 304 -14.65 4.88 -20.53
CA GLN A 304 -14.24 5.31 -21.87
C GLN A 304 -12.71 5.42 -21.97
N ARG A 305 -12.05 6.07 -21.01
CA ARG A 305 -10.58 6.19 -21.04
C ARG A 305 -9.88 4.84 -20.94
N VAL A 306 -10.39 3.91 -20.14
CA VAL A 306 -9.85 2.54 -20.03
C VAL A 306 -9.99 1.78 -21.37
N ILE A 307 -11.09 1.98 -22.09
CA ILE A 307 -11.28 1.49 -23.47
C ILE A 307 -10.25 2.13 -24.41
N ASP A 308 -10.11 3.45 -24.40
CA ASP A 308 -9.20 4.19 -25.28
C ASP A 308 -7.72 3.78 -25.08
N PHE A 309 -7.35 3.38 -23.86
CA PHE A 309 -6.02 2.84 -23.52
C PHE A 309 -5.84 1.35 -23.86
N MET A 310 -6.83 0.72 -24.50
CA MET A 310 -6.82 -0.69 -24.92
C MET A 310 -6.55 -1.68 -23.78
N VAL A 311 -6.97 -1.33 -22.55
CA VAL A 311 -6.70 -2.14 -21.35
C VAL A 311 -7.40 -3.51 -21.41
N PHE A 312 -8.61 -3.55 -21.99
CA PHE A 312 -9.48 -4.73 -21.95
C PHE A 312 -8.93 -5.95 -22.68
N GLN A 313 -8.18 -5.78 -23.77
CA GLN A 313 -7.57 -6.93 -24.47
C GLN A 313 -6.72 -7.76 -23.51
N LYS A 314 -5.92 -7.08 -22.69
CA LYS A 314 -5.03 -7.72 -21.73
C LYS A 314 -5.76 -8.24 -20.49
N VAL A 315 -6.80 -7.53 -20.05
CA VAL A 315 -7.67 -7.99 -18.95
C VAL A 315 -8.37 -9.28 -19.36
N PHE A 316 -8.83 -9.39 -20.60
CA PHE A 316 -9.48 -10.58 -21.14
C PHE A 316 -8.50 -11.77 -21.16
N ASP A 317 -7.26 -11.55 -21.61
CA ASP A 317 -6.20 -12.55 -21.52
C ASP A 317 -5.97 -13.01 -20.07
N PHE A 318 -5.99 -12.09 -19.10
CA PHE A 318 -5.83 -12.44 -17.68
C PHE A 318 -7.01 -13.23 -17.10
N CYS A 319 -8.24 -12.94 -17.51
CA CYS A 319 -9.40 -13.73 -17.13
C CYS A 319 -9.27 -15.18 -17.62
N VAL A 320 -8.70 -15.42 -18.80
CA VAL A 320 -8.58 -16.79 -19.34
C VAL A 320 -7.30 -17.49 -18.87
N LEU A 321 -6.14 -16.83 -19.02
CA LEU A 321 -4.81 -17.42 -18.87
C LEU A 321 -4.14 -17.10 -17.53
N GLY A 322 -4.69 -16.18 -16.75
CA GLY A 322 -4.13 -15.76 -15.47
C GLY A 322 -4.18 -16.86 -14.40
N SER A 323 -3.27 -16.77 -13.43
CA SER A 323 -3.37 -17.55 -12.18
C SER A 323 -4.68 -17.24 -11.45
N HIS A 324 -5.12 -18.10 -10.53
CA HIS A 324 -6.36 -17.92 -9.75
C HIS A 324 -6.53 -16.48 -9.22
N LYS A 325 -5.51 -15.93 -8.56
CA LYS A 325 -5.54 -14.56 -8.03
C LYS A 325 -5.68 -13.50 -9.13
N VAL A 326 -4.93 -13.62 -10.23
CA VAL A 326 -4.97 -12.65 -11.34
C VAL A 326 -6.31 -12.72 -12.08
N ARG A 327 -6.79 -13.93 -12.35
CA ARG A 327 -8.09 -14.17 -12.99
C ARG A 327 -9.22 -13.55 -12.19
N LYS A 328 -9.22 -13.73 -10.86
CA LYS A 328 -10.21 -13.11 -9.95
C LYS A 328 -10.21 -11.59 -10.09
N GLU A 329 -9.07 -10.94 -9.93
CA GLU A 329 -8.99 -9.46 -10.02
C GLU A 329 -9.35 -8.95 -11.42
N ALA A 330 -8.93 -9.65 -12.48
CA ALA A 330 -9.29 -9.30 -13.85
C ALA A 330 -10.81 -9.38 -14.09
N LEU A 331 -11.47 -10.41 -13.53
CA LEU A 331 -12.94 -10.50 -13.59
C LEU A 331 -13.61 -9.33 -12.87
N TYR A 332 -13.10 -8.88 -11.72
CA TYR A 332 -13.64 -7.67 -11.07
C TYR A 332 -13.53 -6.43 -11.95
N VAL A 333 -12.45 -6.27 -12.72
CA VAL A 333 -12.35 -5.18 -13.70
C VAL A 333 -13.48 -5.27 -14.72
N VAL A 334 -13.71 -6.45 -15.31
CA VAL A 334 -14.75 -6.67 -16.32
C VAL A 334 -16.14 -6.43 -15.73
N THR A 335 -16.47 -7.07 -14.61
CA THR A 335 -17.81 -7.03 -14.04
C THR A 335 -18.18 -5.64 -13.54
N ASN A 336 -17.25 -4.93 -12.86
CA ASN A 336 -17.47 -3.55 -12.42
C ASN A 336 -17.65 -2.62 -13.62
N THR A 337 -16.84 -2.82 -14.68
CA THR A 337 -16.98 -2.04 -15.91
C THR A 337 -18.38 -2.20 -16.50
N LEU A 338 -18.88 -3.43 -16.67
CA LEU A 338 -20.20 -3.66 -17.29
C LEU A 338 -21.35 -3.08 -16.46
N ILE A 339 -21.24 -3.11 -15.13
CA ILE A 339 -22.23 -2.49 -14.24
C ILE A 339 -22.28 -0.97 -14.43
N THR A 340 -21.16 -0.32 -14.77
CA THR A 340 -21.08 1.15 -14.95
C THR A 340 -21.21 1.59 -16.41
N ALA A 341 -20.79 0.79 -17.38
CA ALA A 341 -20.67 1.16 -18.79
C ALA A 341 -21.98 1.65 -19.43
N THR A 342 -21.88 2.57 -20.38
CA THR A 342 -23.01 2.95 -21.24
C THR A 342 -23.36 1.82 -22.21
N PRO A 343 -24.55 1.84 -22.84
CA PRO A 343 -24.89 0.85 -23.85
C PRO A 343 -23.88 0.77 -25.00
N GLN A 344 -23.37 1.91 -25.48
CA GLN A 344 -22.35 1.97 -26.55
C GLN A 344 -21.01 1.37 -26.11
N GLN A 345 -20.63 1.56 -24.84
CA GLN A 345 -19.42 0.95 -24.29
C GLN A 345 -19.58 -0.57 -24.16
N VAL A 346 -20.77 -1.05 -23.77
CA VAL A 346 -21.08 -2.49 -23.75
C VAL A 346 -21.00 -3.07 -25.17
N GLU A 347 -21.61 -2.43 -26.15
CA GLU A 347 -21.55 -2.84 -27.56
C GLU A 347 -20.10 -2.94 -28.07
N TYR A 348 -19.26 -1.95 -27.74
CA TYR A 348 -17.83 -2.01 -28.05
C TYR A 348 -17.15 -3.22 -27.38
N LEU A 349 -17.38 -3.47 -26.10
CA LEU A 349 -16.80 -4.62 -25.39
C LEU A 349 -17.25 -5.95 -26.02
N VAL A 350 -18.51 -6.04 -26.44
CA VAL A 350 -19.05 -7.19 -27.20
C VAL A 350 -18.33 -7.35 -28.54
N SER A 351 -18.03 -6.26 -29.24
CA SER A 351 -17.26 -6.29 -30.49
C SER A 351 -15.83 -6.81 -30.36
N ILE A 352 -15.26 -6.79 -29.14
CA ILE A 352 -13.91 -7.28 -28.82
C ILE A 352 -13.93 -8.58 -28.00
N ASP A 353 -14.89 -9.47 -28.27
CA ASP A 353 -15.02 -10.82 -27.71
C ASP A 353 -15.51 -10.92 -26.25
N LEU A 354 -16.26 -9.93 -25.72
CA LEU A 354 -16.82 -10.04 -24.37
C LEU A 354 -17.70 -11.28 -24.19
N ALA A 355 -18.57 -11.61 -25.15
CA ALA A 355 -19.48 -12.76 -25.05
C ALA A 355 -18.69 -14.07 -24.90
N LYS A 356 -17.67 -14.25 -25.73
CA LYS A 356 -16.76 -15.39 -25.66
C LYS A 356 -16.04 -15.45 -24.32
N LEU A 357 -15.49 -14.33 -23.87
CA LEU A 357 -14.77 -14.23 -22.59
C LEU A 357 -15.64 -14.67 -21.41
N LEU A 358 -16.84 -14.09 -21.31
CA LEU A 358 -17.75 -14.37 -20.22
C LEU A 358 -18.13 -15.86 -20.23
N GLY A 359 -18.37 -16.45 -21.42
CA GLY A 359 -18.67 -17.88 -21.60
C GLY A 359 -17.55 -18.80 -21.10
N VAL A 360 -16.30 -18.56 -21.52
CA VAL A 360 -15.15 -19.38 -21.08
C VAL A 360 -14.83 -19.19 -19.58
N SER A 361 -15.27 -18.08 -18.98
CA SER A 361 -15.06 -17.79 -17.56
C SER A 361 -16.12 -18.45 -16.66
N LEU A 362 -17.20 -19.00 -17.21
CA LEU A 362 -18.34 -19.51 -16.43
C LEU A 362 -17.97 -20.62 -15.44
N ASP A 363 -17.14 -21.58 -15.86
CA ASP A 363 -16.72 -22.67 -14.96
C ASP A 363 -15.98 -22.13 -13.74
N TYR A 364 -15.11 -21.15 -13.97
CA TYR A 364 -14.41 -20.49 -12.89
C TYR A 364 -15.37 -19.73 -11.99
N VAL A 365 -16.31 -18.97 -12.56
CA VAL A 365 -17.31 -18.22 -11.78
C VAL A 365 -18.16 -19.17 -10.93
N ILE A 366 -18.72 -20.24 -11.50
CA ILE A 366 -19.57 -21.21 -10.78
C ILE A 366 -18.81 -21.80 -9.57
N GLN A 367 -17.52 -22.06 -9.70
CA GLN A 367 -16.69 -22.62 -8.62
C GLN A 367 -16.27 -21.60 -7.55
N ASN A 368 -16.44 -20.29 -7.76
CA ASN A 368 -15.97 -19.22 -6.87
C ASN A 368 -17.12 -18.28 -6.47
N GLU A 369 -17.79 -18.62 -5.36
CA GLU A 369 -19.00 -17.95 -4.85
C GLU A 369 -18.82 -16.44 -4.59
N ASP A 370 -17.61 -16.02 -4.22
CA ASP A 370 -17.27 -14.62 -3.94
C ASP A 370 -17.41 -13.68 -5.15
N ILE A 371 -17.46 -14.25 -6.37
CA ILE A 371 -17.60 -13.51 -7.62
C ILE A 371 -19.04 -13.56 -8.16
N HIS A 372 -19.87 -14.51 -7.73
CA HIS A 372 -21.22 -14.77 -8.27
C HIS A 372 -22.06 -13.51 -8.39
N ASN A 373 -22.24 -12.81 -7.27
CA ASN A 373 -23.11 -11.64 -7.20
C ASN A 373 -22.69 -10.56 -8.21
N ASN A 374 -21.38 -10.26 -8.25
CA ASN A 374 -20.88 -9.21 -9.13
C ASN A 374 -20.95 -9.64 -10.61
N PHE A 375 -20.61 -10.90 -10.91
CA PHE A 375 -20.69 -11.45 -12.26
C PHE A 375 -22.12 -11.47 -12.78
N PHE A 376 -23.08 -11.99 -12.04
CA PHE A 376 -24.47 -12.09 -12.53
C PHE A 376 -25.14 -10.73 -12.66
N ARG A 377 -24.85 -9.77 -11.77
CA ARG A 377 -25.28 -8.38 -11.96
C ARG A 377 -24.69 -7.77 -13.23
N SER A 378 -23.41 -8.03 -13.50
CA SER A 378 -22.75 -7.54 -14.70
C SER A 378 -23.31 -8.16 -15.97
N LEU A 379 -23.61 -9.46 -15.94
CA LEU A 379 -24.24 -10.17 -17.06
C LEU A 379 -25.63 -9.63 -17.32
N LYS A 380 -26.43 -9.39 -16.28
CA LYS A 380 -27.73 -8.73 -16.41
C LYS A 380 -27.60 -7.35 -17.05
N ALA A 381 -26.63 -6.55 -16.60
CA ALA A 381 -26.39 -5.20 -17.11
C ALA A 381 -26.10 -5.18 -18.62
N VAL A 382 -25.45 -6.22 -19.17
CA VAL A 382 -25.20 -6.35 -20.62
C VAL A 382 -26.51 -6.34 -21.42
N PHE A 383 -27.57 -6.95 -20.90
CA PHE A 383 -28.84 -7.09 -21.62
C PHE A 383 -29.92 -6.08 -21.18
N THR A 384 -29.79 -5.44 -20.02
CA THR A 384 -30.80 -4.46 -19.55
C THR A 384 -30.53 -3.02 -19.96
N LYS A 385 -29.28 -2.68 -20.29
CA LYS A 385 -28.90 -1.31 -20.64
C LYS A 385 -29.16 -0.96 -22.11
N PRO A 386 -28.85 -1.83 -23.09
CA PRO A 386 -29.16 -1.59 -24.49
C PRO A 386 -30.67 -1.69 -24.76
N GLU A 387 -31.16 -0.95 -25.75
CA GLU A 387 -32.56 -0.98 -26.18
C GLU A 387 -32.66 -1.14 -27.71
N GLY A 388 -33.81 -1.62 -28.18
CA GLY A 388 -34.11 -1.75 -29.61
C GLY A 388 -33.07 -2.59 -30.37
N ASP A 389 -32.63 -2.10 -31.52
CA ASP A 389 -31.70 -2.81 -32.41
C ASP A 389 -30.36 -3.13 -31.74
N GLN A 390 -29.90 -2.30 -30.79
CA GLN A 390 -28.65 -2.55 -30.07
C GLN A 390 -28.75 -3.79 -29.18
N LEU A 391 -29.89 -3.97 -28.49
CA LEU A 391 -30.13 -5.17 -27.69
C LEU A 391 -30.18 -6.42 -28.57
N VAL A 392 -30.85 -6.34 -29.72
CA VAL A 392 -30.93 -7.46 -30.68
C VAL A 392 -29.53 -7.88 -31.12
N GLN A 393 -28.67 -6.92 -31.50
CA GLN A 393 -27.30 -7.20 -31.94
C GLN A 393 -26.44 -7.84 -30.83
N ILE A 394 -26.60 -7.39 -29.58
CA ILE A 394 -25.91 -7.97 -28.43
C ILE A 394 -26.39 -9.41 -28.18
N CYS A 395 -27.71 -9.65 -28.19
CA CYS A 395 -28.27 -10.99 -28.06
C CYS A 395 -27.80 -11.92 -29.18
N ASP A 396 -27.81 -11.46 -30.44
CA ASP A 396 -27.30 -12.22 -31.58
C ASP A 396 -25.82 -12.56 -31.43
N ASN A 397 -24.99 -11.61 -30.98
CA ASN A 397 -23.57 -11.88 -30.72
C ASN A 397 -23.40 -12.95 -29.63
N PHE A 398 -24.12 -12.86 -28.53
CA PHE A 398 -24.09 -13.88 -27.47
C PHE A 398 -24.58 -15.24 -27.99
N HIS A 399 -25.64 -15.26 -28.80
CA HIS A 399 -26.14 -16.48 -29.44
C HIS A 399 -25.07 -17.15 -30.31
N THR A 400 -24.36 -16.40 -31.16
CA THR A 400 -23.27 -16.94 -32.00
C THR A 400 -22.10 -17.49 -31.19
N HIS A 401 -21.95 -17.09 -29.92
CA HIS A 401 -20.95 -17.58 -28.98
C HIS A 401 -21.47 -18.70 -28.06
N GLY A 402 -22.61 -19.31 -28.38
CA GLY A 402 -23.12 -20.50 -27.67
C GLY A 402 -23.80 -20.20 -26.33
N TRP A 403 -24.32 -18.98 -26.14
CA TRP A 403 -24.88 -18.60 -24.84
C TRP A 403 -26.15 -19.34 -24.42
N ASN A 404 -26.85 -20.01 -25.33
CA ASN A 404 -27.96 -20.90 -24.98
C ASN A 404 -27.50 -22.02 -24.03
N ASP A 405 -26.41 -22.72 -24.38
CA ASP A 405 -25.86 -23.81 -23.58
C ASP A 405 -25.26 -23.29 -22.26
N HIS A 406 -24.65 -22.09 -22.32
CA HIS A 406 -24.13 -21.42 -21.14
C HIS A 406 -25.23 -21.02 -20.15
N PHE A 407 -26.37 -20.52 -20.62
CA PHE A 407 -27.51 -20.23 -19.75
C PHE A 407 -28.13 -21.50 -19.17
N GLU A 408 -28.24 -22.58 -19.95
CA GLU A 408 -28.70 -23.88 -19.42
C GLU A 408 -27.78 -24.38 -18.29
N LYS A 409 -26.46 -24.25 -18.47
CA LYS A 409 -25.48 -24.55 -17.43
C LYS A 409 -25.66 -23.69 -16.19
N LEU A 410 -25.89 -22.38 -16.35
CA LEU A 410 -26.11 -21.45 -15.25
C LEU A 410 -27.42 -21.70 -14.50
N LEU A 411 -28.51 -22.01 -15.21
CA LEU A 411 -29.81 -22.33 -14.61
C LEU A 411 -29.74 -23.61 -13.76
N ASN A 412 -28.85 -24.54 -14.12
CA ASN A 412 -28.60 -25.77 -13.38
C ASN A 412 -27.45 -25.65 -12.35
N ALA A 413 -26.78 -24.51 -12.28
CA ALA A 413 -25.68 -24.30 -11.34
C ALA A 413 -26.20 -24.19 -9.91
N LYS A 414 -25.45 -24.78 -8.96
CA LYS A 414 -25.71 -24.63 -7.53
C LYS A 414 -25.16 -23.28 -7.07
N VAL A 415 -26.00 -22.26 -7.12
CA VAL A 415 -25.71 -20.90 -6.62
C VAL A 415 -26.78 -20.49 -5.60
N ASP A 416 -26.52 -19.42 -4.85
CA ASP A 416 -27.49 -18.88 -3.90
C ASP A 416 -28.78 -18.39 -4.58
N ASP A 417 -29.87 -18.27 -3.81
CA ASP A 417 -31.19 -17.90 -4.33
C ASP A 417 -31.20 -16.52 -5.03
N PHE A 418 -30.39 -15.58 -4.54
CA PHE A 418 -30.30 -14.25 -5.11
C PHE A 418 -29.64 -14.31 -6.50
N SER A 419 -28.53 -15.03 -6.63
CA SER A 419 -27.85 -15.30 -7.90
C SER A 419 -28.75 -16.07 -8.87
N SER A 420 -29.44 -17.11 -8.40
CA SER A 420 -30.39 -17.90 -9.21
C SER A 420 -31.50 -17.03 -9.81
N LYS A 421 -32.05 -16.11 -9.02
CA LYS A 421 -33.05 -15.14 -9.51
C LYS A 421 -32.50 -14.24 -10.61
N ILE A 422 -31.29 -13.69 -10.44
CA ILE A 422 -30.66 -12.85 -11.46
C ILE A 422 -30.42 -13.63 -12.75
N ILE A 423 -29.96 -14.88 -12.67
CA ILE A 423 -29.75 -15.74 -13.85
C ILE A 423 -31.06 -15.92 -14.63
N LYS A 424 -32.15 -16.27 -13.95
CA LYS A 424 -33.47 -16.47 -14.58
C LYS A 424 -33.98 -15.21 -15.26
N GLU A 425 -33.89 -14.06 -14.59
CA GLU A 425 -34.26 -12.77 -15.17
C GLU A 425 -33.40 -12.43 -16.39
N THR A 426 -32.09 -12.66 -16.30
CA THR A 426 -31.14 -12.37 -17.38
C THR A 426 -31.40 -13.25 -18.60
N PHE A 427 -31.66 -14.55 -18.38
CA PHE A 427 -32.04 -15.48 -19.45
C PHE A 427 -33.33 -15.04 -20.14
N TYR A 428 -34.35 -14.64 -19.36
CA TYR A 428 -35.60 -14.13 -19.93
C TYR A 428 -35.35 -12.92 -20.85
N ILE A 429 -34.59 -11.93 -20.39
CA ILE A 429 -34.27 -10.74 -21.19
C ILE A 429 -33.49 -11.11 -22.45
N TYR A 430 -32.50 -12.01 -22.34
CA TYR A 430 -31.74 -12.50 -23.49
C TYR A 430 -32.65 -13.17 -24.52
N THR A 431 -33.59 -14.02 -24.09
CA THR A 431 -34.53 -14.71 -25.00
C THR A 431 -35.59 -13.80 -25.61
N GLU A 432 -36.10 -12.83 -24.83
CA GLU A 432 -37.13 -11.90 -25.28
C GLU A 432 -36.55 -10.72 -26.08
N GLY A 433 -35.27 -10.39 -25.90
CA GLY A 433 -34.54 -9.42 -26.73
C GLY A 433 -34.52 -9.77 -28.22
N HIS A 434 -34.81 -11.03 -28.59
CA HIS A 434 -35.02 -11.47 -29.97
C HIS A 434 -36.44 -11.21 -30.51
N LYS A 435 -37.42 -10.82 -29.67
CA LYS A 435 -38.81 -10.58 -30.06
C LYS A 435 -39.10 -9.08 -30.03
N GLN A 436 -39.54 -8.51 -31.16
CA GLN A 436 -40.23 -7.22 -31.11
C GLN A 436 -41.44 -7.34 -30.15
N PRO A 437 -41.74 -6.33 -29.32
CA PRO A 437 -42.83 -6.41 -28.36
C PRO A 437 -44.17 -6.49 -29.09
N THR A 438 -44.74 -7.69 -29.22
CA THR A 438 -46.15 -7.85 -29.61
C THR A 438 -47.02 -7.74 -28.36
N ILE A 439 -47.57 -6.54 -28.15
CA ILE A 439 -48.66 -6.32 -27.20
C ILE A 439 -49.92 -6.96 -27.79
N SER A 440 -50.45 -8.01 -27.16
CA SER A 440 -51.79 -8.49 -27.47
C SER A 440 -52.83 -7.64 -26.74
N SER A 441 -54.03 -7.54 -27.31
CA SER A 441 -55.12 -6.64 -26.92
C SER A 441 -55.66 -6.79 -25.49
N ASP A 442 -55.16 -7.76 -24.71
CA ASP A 442 -55.70 -8.12 -23.40
C ASP A 442 -54.71 -7.95 -22.22
N ASN A 443 -53.56 -7.29 -22.40
CA ASN A 443 -52.56 -7.08 -21.33
C ASN A 443 -52.08 -8.38 -20.64
N ILE A 444 -52.05 -9.50 -21.37
CA ILE A 444 -51.49 -10.77 -20.90
C ILE A 444 -50.13 -10.99 -21.57
N ILE A 445 -49.08 -11.14 -20.76
CA ILE A 445 -47.76 -11.62 -21.22
C ILE A 445 -47.91 -13.10 -21.60
N ILE A 446 -47.90 -13.41 -22.89
CA ILE A 446 -47.96 -14.80 -23.41
C ILE A 446 -46.55 -15.21 -23.81
N GLY A 447 -45.96 -16.17 -23.09
CA GLY A 447 -44.60 -16.64 -23.35
C GLY A 447 -44.18 -17.86 -22.54
N LEU A 448 -45.08 -18.83 -22.30
CA LEU A 448 -44.73 -20.12 -21.71
C LEU A 448 -45.52 -21.23 -22.39
N THR A 449 -44.86 -22.04 -23.19
CA THR A 449 -45.38 -23.38 -23.50
C THR A 449 -44.45 -24.53 -23.14
N ASN A 450 -43.23 -24.34 -22.59
CA ASN A 450 -42.36 -25.50 -22.32
C ASN A 450 -41.32 -25.37 -21.17
N PHE A 451 -41.63 -24.73 -20.04
CA PHE A 451 -40.82 -24.95 -18.83
C PHE A 451 -41.71 -25.06 -17.59
N HIS A 452 -41.73 -26.26 -16.99
CA HIS A 452 -42.31 -26.50 -15.68
C HIS A 452 -41.25 -26.20 -14.61
N ILE A 453 -41.70 -25.46 -13.57
CA ILE A 453 -40.94 -25.16 -12.33
C ILE A 453 -40.67 -26.43 -11.54
#